data_AF-A0AAW1VF59-F1
#
_entry.id   AF-A0AAW1VF59-F1
#
_cell.length_a   1.000
_cell.length_b   1.000
_cell.length_c   1.000
_cell.angle_alpha   90.00
_cell.angle_beta   90.00
_cell.angle_gamma   90.00
#
_symmetry.space_group_name_H-M   'P 1'
#
loop_
_entity.id
_entity.type
_entity.pdbx_description
1 polymer ?
#
loop_
_entity_poly.entity_id
_entity_poly.type
_entity_poly.pdbx_seq_one_letter_code
_entity_poly.pdbx_strand_id
1 'polypeptide(L)'
;MEDQLWACAKATTMASFTKEMVLMNRMNHGAYEWLTNPERPAKHWSRSHFNTNLKFDILLNNLCESFNAFVLGARGKPIISCL
;
A
#
# COMPACT_ATOMS: atom_id res chain seq x y z
N MET A 1 -12.23 -1.55 12.79
CA MET A 1 -10.76 -1.63 12.89
C MET A 1 -10.13 -1.63 11.51
N GLU A 2 -10.63 -2.48 10.58
CA GLU A 2 -10.20 -2.50 9.18
C GLU A 2 -10.34 -1.14 8.49
N ASP A 3 -11.47 -0.44 8.65
CA ASP A 3 -11.68 0.89 8.07
C ASP A 3 -10.66 1.94 8.52
N GLN A 4 -10.25 1.88 9.79
CA GLN A 4 -9.28 2.82 10.35
C GLN A 4 -7.88 2.54 9.81
N LEU A 5 -7.51 1.27 9.65
CA LEU A 5 -6.23 0.89 9.06
C LEU A 5 -6.16 1.42 7.62
N TRP A 6 -7.25 1.25 6.86
CA TRP A 6 -7.35 1.81 5.52
C TRP A 6 -7.33 3.34 5.52
N ALA A 7 -7.91 4.01 6.51
CA ALA A 7 -7.82 5.47 6.64
C ALA A 7 -6.37 5.93 6.86
N CYS A 8 -5.61 5.27 7.74
CA CYS A 8 -4.19 5.52 7.93
C CYS A 8 -3.36 5.26 6.66
N ALA A 9 -3.65 4.16 5.94
CA ALA A 9 -2.94 3.78 4.72
C ALA A 9 -3.22 4.73 3.55
N LYS A 10 -4.48 5.17 3.40
CA LYS A 10 -4.94 6.05 2.32
C LYS A 10 -4.69 7.53 2.57
N ALA A 11 -4.35 7.93 3.80
CA ALA A 11 -4.00 9.31 4.12
C ALA A 11 -2.94 9.84 3.14
N THR A 12 -3.22 10.98 2.52
CA THR A 12 -2.34 11.59 1.50
C THR A 12 -1.40 12.64 2.06
N THR A 13 -1.66 13.13 3.27
CA THR A 13 -0.84 14.13 3.96
C THR A 13 -0.38 13.60 5.31
N MET A 14 0.76 14.09 5.79
CA MET A 14 1.26 13.78 7.15
C MET A 14 0.26 14.19 8.23
N ALA A 15 -0.43 15.33 8.06
CA ALA A 15 -1.41 15.80 9.02
C ALA A 15 -2.60 14.83 9.15
N SER A 16 -3.15 14.37 8.01
CA SER A 16 -4.21 13.36 7.99
C SER A 16 -3.72 12.05 8.61
N PHE A 17 -2.51 11.60 8.26
CA PHE A 17 -1.95 10.36 8.80
C PHE A 17 -1.84 10.41 10.32
N THR A 18 -1.27 11.48 10.87
CA THR A 18 -1.13 11.65 12.33
C THR A 18 -2.49 11.65 13.02
N LYS A 19 -3.50 12.32 12.44
CA LYS A 19 -4.86 12.33 12.98
C LYS A 19 -5.44 10.90 13.03
N GLU A 20 -5.34 10.14 11.94
CA GLU A 20 -5.88 8.79 11.87
C GLU A 20 -5.10 7.80 12.76
N MET A 21 -3.79 7.99 12.94
CA MET A 21 -2.98 7.20 13.88
C MET A 21 -3.32 7.48 15.35
N VAL A 22 -3.64 8.74 15.70
CA VAL A 22 -4.14 9.07 17.05
C VAL A 22 -5.51 8.44 17.29
N LEU A 23 -6.39 8.44 16.29
CA LEU A 23 -7.67 7.73 16.36
C LEU A 23 -7.48 6.21 16.50
N MET A 24 -6.55 5.63 15.74
CA MET A 24 -6.18 4.21 15.87
C MET A 24 -5.73 3.89 17.29
N ASN A 25 -4.84 4.72 17.88
CA ASN A 25 -4.36 4.53 19.24
C ASN A 25 -5.49 4.57 20.28
N ARG A 26 -6.45 5.48 20.11
CA ARG A 26 -7.62 5.59 21.00
C ARG A 26 -8.56 4.39 20.89
N MET A 27 -8.69 3.80 19.70
CA MET A 27 -9.55 2.65 19.47
C MET A 27 -8.88 1.33 19.86
N ASN A 28 -7.60 1.17 19.55
CA ASN A 28 -6.84 -0.02 19.88
C ASN A 28 -5.34 0.31 19.97
N HIS A 29 -4.83 0.34 21.20
CA HIS A 29 -3.44 0.61 21.49
C HIS A 29 -2.49 -0.45 20.87
N GLY A 30 -2.85 -1.73 20.95
CA GLY A 30 -2.03 -2.81 20.39
C GLY A 30 -1.91 -2.75 18.87
N ALA A 31 -2.97 -2.34 18.18
CA ALA A 31 -2.93 -2.10 16.73
C ALA A 31 -2.02 -0.91 16.38
N TYR A 32 -2.08 0.16 17.17
CA TYR A 32 -1.17 1.30 17.02
C TYR A 32 0.29 0.88 17.22
N GLU A 33 0.62 0.17 18.30
CA GLU A 33 1.98 -0.33 18.56
C GLU A 33 2.48 -1.22 17.44
N TRP A 34 1.63 -2.11 16.93
CA TRP A 34 1.95 -2.99 15.81
C TRP A 34 2.28 -2.19 14.53
N LEU A 35 1.55 -1.11 14.26
CA LEU A 35 1.76 -0.24 13.09
C LEU A 35 2.97 0.68 13.24
N THR A 36 3.34 1.06 14.47
CA THR A 36 4.51 1.89 14.75
C THR A 36 5.81 1.09 14.90
N ASN A 37 5.74 -0.24 14.81
CA ASN A 37 6.93 -1.08 14.89
C ASN A 37 7.95 -0.69 13.79
N PRO A 38 9.23 -0.46 14.13
CA PRO A 38 10.27 -0.08 13.17
C PRO A 38 10.50 -1.07 12.03
N GLU A 39 10.14 -2.35 12.21
CA GLU A 39 10.16 -3.37 11.14
C GLU A 39 9.10 -3.12 10.05
N ARG A 40 8.09 -2.27 10.33
CA ARG A 40 6.99 -1.91 9.41
C ARG A 40 6.91 -0.39 9.20
N PRO A 41 7.91 0.23 8.58
CA PRO A 41 7.92 1.68 8.43
C PRO A 41 6.79 2.14 7.49
N ALA A 42 6.12 3.23 7.86
CA ALA A 42 4.94 3.79 7.18
C ALA A 42 5.17 4.09 5.69
N LYS A 43 6.43 4.31 5.28
CA LYS A 43 6.83 4.47 3.87
C LYS A 43 6.48 3.28 2.96
N HIS A 44 6.22 2.10 3.51
CA HIS A 44 5.89 0.91 2.72
C HIS A 44 4.38 0.70 2.53
N TRP A 45 3.53 1.34 3.36
CA TRP A 45 2.11 1.01 3.40
C TRP A 45 1.18 2.22 3.52
N SER A 46 1.69 3.42 3.84
CA SER A 46 0.91 4.66 3.90
C SER A 46 1.31 5.62 2.80
N ARG A 47 0.32 6.06 2.02
CA ARG A 47 0.48 6.98 0.89
C ARG A 47 1.12 8.31 1.28
N SER A 48 0.81 8.78 2.49
CA SER A 48 1.32 10.03 3.05
C SER A 48 2.84 10.07 3.14
N HIS A 49 3.49 8.91 3.24
CA HIS A 49 4.95 8.76 3.38
C HIS A 49 5.64 8.43 2.05
N PHE A 50 4.90 8.36 0.95
CA PHE A 50 5.48 8.12 -0.37
C PHE A 50 6.20 9.36 -0.87
N ASN A 51 7.31 9.16 -1.58
CA ASN A 51 8.09 10.25 -2.12
C ASN A 51 7.28 10.98 -3.22
N THR A 52 7.08 12.28 -3.07
CA THR A 52 6.35 13.13 -4.01
C THR A 52 7.02 13.26 -5.38
N ASN A 53 8.31 12.94 -5.48
CA ASN A 53 9.03 12.93 -6.76
C ASN A 53 8.58 11.79 -7.67
N LEU A 54 8.09 10.69 -7.11
CA LEU A 54 7.57 9.56 -7.86
C LEU A 54 6.04 9.63 -7.84
N LYS A 55 5.45 10.08 -8.96
CA LYS A 55 4.00 10.11 -9.16
C LYS A 55 3.43 8.70 -9.33
N PHE A 56 3.50 7.87 -8.28
CA PHE A 56 2.81 6.59 -8.25
C PHE A 56 1.39 6.80 -7.74
N ASP A 57 0.43 6.82 -8.67
CA ASP A 57 -0.99 6.93 -8.33
C ASP A 57 -1.58 5.61 -7.77
N ILE A 58 -0.82 4.52 -7.90
CA ILE A 58 -1.30 3.17 -7.63
C ILE A 58 -0.74 2.68 -6.29
N LEU A 59 -1.59 2.74 -5.27
CA LEU A 59 -1.34 2.25 -3.89
C LEU A 59 -1.46 0.73 -3.75
N LEU A 60 -1.90 0.04 -4.80
CA LEU A 60 -2.47 -1.29 -4.71
C LEU A 60 -1.68 -2.26 -5.58
N ASN A 61 -1.51 -3.48 -5.05
CA ASN A 61 -0.98 -4.65 -5.75
C ASN A 61 -1.74 -4.99 -7.05
N ASN A 62 -2.87 -4.33 -7.30
CA ASN A 62 -3.74 -4.50 -8.47
C ASN A 62 -2.97 -4.44 -9.80
N LEU A 63 -1.92 -3.62 -9.93
CA LEU A 63 -1.14 -3.59 -11.17
C LEU A 63 -0.34 -4.88 -11.39
N CYS A 64 0.33 -5.37 -10.33
CA CYS A 64 1.07 -6.62 -10.39
C CYS A 64 0.12 -7.81 -10.56
N GLU A 65 -1.02 -7.82 -9.88
CA GLU A 65 -2.06 -8.85 -10.03
C GLU A 65 -2.66 -8.85 -11.44
N SER A 66 -3.03 -7.68 -11.97
CA SER A 66 -3.54 -7.54 -13.34
C SER A 66 -2.51 -7.95 -14.39
N PHE A 67 -1.25 -7.55 -14.21
CA PHE A 67 -0.16 -7.95 -15.10
C PHE A 67 0.10 -9.45 -15.04
N ASN A 68 0.11 -10.05 -13.84
CA ASN A 68 0.31 -11.48 -13.67
C ASN A 68 -0.84 -12.29 -14.27
N ALA A 69 -2.09 -11.84 -14.12
CA ALA A 69 -3.25 -12.45 -14.76
C ALA A 69 -3.18 -12.34 -16.29
N PHE A 70 -2.78 -11.18 -16.81
CA PHE A 70 -2.61 -10.94 -18.25
C PHE A 70 -1.53 -11.86 -18.86
N VAL A 71 -0.37 -11.97 -18.22
CA VAL A 71 0.76 -12.79 -18.71
C VAL A 71 0.50 -14.29 -18.54
N LEU A 72 -0.38 -14.71 -17.62
CA LEU A 72 -0.65 -16.12 -17.36
C LEU A 72 -1.06 -16.89 -18.62
N GLY A 73 -1.95 -16.30 -19.44
CA GLY A 73 -2.39 -16.90 -20.71
C GLY A 73 -1.34 -16.86 -21.83
N ALA A 74 -0.39 -15.92 -21.76
CA ALA A 74 0.72 -15.82 -22.72
C ALA A 74 1.87 -16.79 -22.40
N ARG A 75 2.07 -17.16 -21.13
CA ARG A 75 3.12 -18.11 -20.70
C ARG A 75 3.00 -19.51 -21.32
N GLY A 76 1.80 -19.93 -21.68
CA GLY A 76 1.57 -21.24 -22.31
C GLY A 76 1.77 -21.26 -23.83
N LYS A 77 1.98 -20.09 -24.46
CA LYS A 77 2.18 -20.02 -25.91
C LYS A 77 3.67 -20.16 -26.21
N PRO A 78 4.05 -20.88 -27.28
CA PRO A 78 5.43 -20.90 -27.71
C PRO A 78 5.87 -19.46 -27.98
N ILE A 79 7.12 -19.14 -27.62
CA ILE A 79 7.77 -17.91 -28.08
C ILE A 79 7.90 -18.09 -29.59
N ILE A 80 6.88 -17.66 -30.34
CA ILE A 80 6.96 -17.55 -31.78
C ILE A 80 8.13 -16.62 -31.99
N SER A 81 9.23 -17.18 -32.51
CA SER A 81 10.47 -16.47 -32.78
C SER A 81 10.13 -15.13 -33.42
N CYS A 82 10.30 -14.04 -32.68
CA CYS A 82 10.27 -12.69 -33.23
C CYS A 82 11.52 -12.52 -34.10
N LEU A 83 11.51 -13.17 -35.27
CA LEU A 83 12.41 -12.94 -36.40
C LEU A 83 11.60 -12.27 -37.51
#